data_AF-V4HJH6-F1
#
_entry.id   AF-V4HJH6-F1
#
_cell.length_a   1.000
_cell.length_b   1.000
_cell.length_c   1.000
_cell.angle_alpha   90.00
_cell.angle_beta   90.00
_cell.angle_gamma   90.00
#
_symmetry.space_group_name_H-M   'P 1'
#
loop_
_entity.id
_entity.type
_entity.pdbx_description
1 polymer ?
#
loop_
_entity_poly.entity_id
_entity_poly.type
_entity_poly.pdbx_seq_one_letter_code
_entity_poly.pdbx_strand_id
1 'polypeptide(L)'
;MSGWACGIAGCDATFDAVEETVVHQTLDHDGHECRVCGAVVPEGYFAIRHALDEHTRAEFVRAYDADADAVRERERVRAAVEAEADLDAVRARVDADR
;
A
#
# COMPACT_ATOMS: atom_id res chain seq x y z
N MET A 1 -22.49 -1.57 -5.99
CA MET A 1 -21.23 -2.24 -5.66
C MET A 1 -20.28 -1.16 -5.21
N SER A 2 -19.72 -1.28 -4.01
CA SER A 2 -18.62 -0.42 -3.56
C SER A 2 -17.35 -0.97 -4.18
N GLY A 3 -16.82 -0.29 -5.20
CA GLY A 3 -15.53 -0.64 -5.81
C GLY A 3 -14.36 -0.14 -4.97
N TRP A 4 -13.19 -0.72 -5.21
CA TRP A 4 -11.92 -0.32 -4.62
C TRP A 4 -11.27 0.74 -5.52
N ALA A 5 -10.90 1.89 -4.96
CA ALA A 5 -10.20 2.94 -5.69
C ALA A 5 -8.70 2.89 -5.39
N CYS A 6 -7.88 3.18 -6.40
CA CYS A 6 -6.46 3.42 -6.18
C CYS A 6 -6.29 4.64 -5.27
N GLY A 7 -5.61 4.47 -4.13
CA GLY A 7 -5.37 5.54 -3.16
C GLY A 7 -4.13 6.40 -3.47
N ILE A 8 -3.45 6.15 -4.60
CA ILE A 8 -2.22 6.85 -4.98
C ILE A 8 -2.60 8.20 -5.60
N ALA A 9 -1.94 9.26 -5.14
CA ALA A 9 -2.25 10.62 -5.57
C ALA A 9 -2.12 10.77 -7.10
N GLY A 10 -3.18 11.25 -7.75
CA GLY A 10 -3.23 11.41 -9.21
C GLY A 10 -3.70 10.18 -9.98
N CYS A 11 -4.16 9.13 -9.28
CA CYS A 11 -4.72 7.94 -9.90
C CYS A 11 -6.20 7.76 -9.53
N ASP A 12 -7.08 7.83 -10.54
CA ASP A 12 -8.53 7.65 -10.36
C ASP A 12 -9.03 6.25 -10.76
N ALA A 13 -8.12 5.28 -10.89
CA ALA A 13 -8.47 3.91 -11.26
C ALA A 13 -9.33 3.24 -10.19
N THR A 14 -10.36 2.51 -10.61
CA THR A 14 -11.26 1.77 -9.72
C THR A 14 -11.42 0.33 -10.20
N PHE A 15 -11.55 -0.59 -9.26
CA PHE A 15 -11.60 -2.03 -9.49
C PHE A 15 -12.73 -2.67 -8.68
N ASP A 16 -13.19 -3.84 -9.12
CA ASP A 16 -14.22 -4.60 -8.41
C ASP A 16 -13.61 -5.45 -7.28
N ALA A 17 -12.32 -5.77 -7.37
CA ALA A 17 -11.59 -6.52 -6.36
C ALA A 17 -10.39 -5.75 -5.78
N VAL A 18 -10.12 -5.97 -4.49
CA VAL A 18 -8.97 -5.37 -3.81
C VAL A 18 -7.66 -5.89 -4.41
N GLU A 19 -7.60 -7.15 -4.81
CA GLU A 19 -6.41 -7.75 -5.42
C GLU A 19 -6.05 -7.06 -6.74
N GLU A 20 -7.04 -6.70 -7.55
CA GLU A 20 -6.83 -5.93 -8.77
C GLU A 20 -6.26 -4.54 -8.46
N THR A 21 -6.76 -3.90 -7.41
CA THR A 21 -6.24 -2.61 -6.94
C THR A 21 -4.78 -2.73 -6.50
N VAL A 22 -4.43 -3.75 -5.72
CA VAL A 22 -3.06 -3.96 -5.23
C VAL A 22 -2.10 -4.34 -6.37
N VAL A 23 -2.53 -5.16 -7.33
CA VAL A 23 -1.75 -5.48 -8.54
C VAL A 23 -1.49 -4.21 -9.35
N HIS A 24 -2.52 -3.40 -9.60
CA HIS A 24 -2.39 -2.11 -10.29
C HIS A 24 -1.38 -1.19 -9.59
N GLN A 25 -1.49 -1.03 -8.27
CA GLN A 25 -0.54 -0.23 -7.48
C GLN A 25 0.91 -0.72 -7.64
N THR A 26 1.10 -2.03 -7.81
CA THR A 26 2.43 -2.65 -7.87
C THR A 26 3.08 -2.55 -9.25
N LEU A 27 2.27 -2.57 -10.32
CA LEU A 27 2.76 -2.66 -11.71
C LEU A 27 2.71 -1.31 -12.45
N ASP A 28 1.74 -0.46 -12.13
CA ASP A 28 1.44 0.74 -12.92
C ASP A 28 1.92 2.05 -12.26
N HIS A 29 2.53 1.97 -11.07
CA HIS A 29 3.08 3.11 -10.35
C HIS A 29 4.57 2.94 -10.08
N ASP A 30 5.27 4.08 -10.01
CA ASP A 30 6.66 4.10 -9.59
C ASP A 30 6.79 3.57 -8.15
N GLY A 31 7.92 2.94 -7.84
CA GLY A 31 8.22 2.48 -6.49
C GLY A 31 8.32 3.64 -5.51
N HIS A 32 7.88 3.39 -4.27
CA HIS A 32 7.98 4.32 -3.15
C HIS A 32 9.31 4.13 -2.41
N GLU A 33 10.09 5.20 -2.27
CA GLU A 33 11.27 5.20 -1.42
C GLU A 33 10.86 5.43 0.04
N CYS A 34 11.09 4.44 0.89
CA CYS A 34 10.78 4.53 2.32
C CYS A 34 11.66 5.59 2.99
N ARG A 35 11.06 6.68 3.48
CA ARG A 35 11.78 7.77 4.17
C ARG A 35 12.44 7.36 5.51
N VAL A 36 12.16 6.17 6.04
CA VAL A 36 12.79 5.66 7.27
C VAL A 36 14.12 4.95 6.96
N CYS A 37 14.17 4.09 5.94
CA CYS A 37 15.32 3.23 5.68
C CYS A 37 15.91 3.32 4.26
N GLY A 38 15.28 4.06 3.34
CA GLY A 38 15.71 4.22 1.95
C GLY A 38 15.42 3.03 1.03
N ALA A 39 14.71 2.01 1.50
CA ALA A 39 14.28 0.90 0.64
C ALA A 39 13.24 1.37 -0.39
N VAL A 40 13.38 0.94 -1.64
CA VAL A 40 12.35 1.14 -2.67
C VAL A 40 11.42 -0.07 -2.66
N VAL A 41 10.15 0.17 -2.36
CA VAL A 41 9.08 -0.83 -2.30
C VAL A 41 7.96 -0.46 -3.26
N PRO A 42 7.07 -1.38 -3.67
CA PRO A 42 5.91 -0.97 -4.45
C PRO A 42 5.05 0.05 -3.69
N GLU A 43 4.51 1.03 -4.41
CA GLU A 43 3.66 2.08 -3.85
C GLU A 43 2.30 1.51 -3.39
N GLY A 44 1.52 2.32 -2.67
CA GLY A 44 0.19 1.97 -2.22
C GLY A 44 0.24 1.01 -1.03
N TYR A 45 -0.47 -0.12 -1.13
CA TYR A 45 -0.60 -1.06 -0.01
C TYR A 45 0.75 -1.58 0.50
N PHE A 46 1.69 -1.92 -0.38
CA PHE A 46 2.98 -2.47 0.05
C PHE A 46 3.87 -1.43 0.75
N ALA A 47 3.82 -0.16 0.34
CA ALA A 47 4.48 0.94 1.05
C ALA A 47 3.90 1.13 2.47
N ILE A 48 2.57 1.07 2.60
CA ILE A 48 1.89 1.14 3.90
C ILE A 48 2.31 -0.04 4.78
N ARG A 49 2.24 -1.27 4.25
CA ARG A 49 2.57 -2.48 4.99
C ARG A 49 4.03 -2.46 5.46
N HIS A 50 4.97 -2.14 4.57
CA HIS A 50 6.38 -1.99 4.90
C HIS A 50 6.57 -0.99 6.05
N ALA A 51 5.96 0.20 5.95
CA ALA A 51 6.07 1.24 6.96
C ALA A 51 5.55 0.81 8.34
N LEU A 52 4.49 0.01 8.41
CA LEU A 52 3.85 -0.40 9.68
C LEU A 52 4.41 -1.71 10.26
N ASP A 53 4.92 -2.62 9.43
CA ASP A 53 5.46 -3.90 9.87
C ASP A 53 6.96 -3.81 10.21
N GLU A 54 7.73 -3.00 9.47
CA GLU A 54 9.19 -2.96 9.61
C GLU A 54 9.69 -1.79 10.46
N HIS A 55 8.86 -0.77 10.68
CA HIS A 55 9.25 0.42 11.43
C HIS A 55 8.27 0.72 12.56
N THR A 56 8.77 1.36 13.60
CA THR A 56 7.92 1.81 14.69
C THR A 56 7.11 3.03 14.27
N ARG A 57 5.95 3.23 14.91
CA ARG A 57 5.13 4.45 14.76
C ARG A 57 5.94 5.73 14.95
N ALA A 58 6.88 5.73 15.89
CA ALA A 58 7.70 6.90 16.18
C ALA A 58 8.71 7.21 15.06
N GLU A 59 9.26 6.19 14.42
CA GLU A 59 10.12 6.35 13.23
C GLU A 59 9.32 6.86 12.04
N PHE A 60 8.15 6.27 11.78
CA PHE A 60 7.24 6.72 10.74
C PHE A 60 6.86 8.20 10.91
N VAL A 61 6.39 8.60 12.10
CA VAL A 61 6.02 9.99 12.42
C VAL A 61 7.17 10.95 12.15
N ARG A 62 8.39 10.61 12.58
CA ARG A 62 9.57 11.48 12.37
C ARG A 62 9.99 11.56 10.91
N ALA A 63 10.01 10.45 10.19
CA ALA A 63 10.49 10.39 8.81
C ALA A 63 9.51 11.04 7.81
N TYR A 64 8.21 10.93 8.09
CA TYR A 64 7.16 11.40 7.20
C TYR A 64 6.56 12.76 7.62
N ASP A 65 7.01 13.34 8.73
CA ASP A 65 6.37 14.50 9.39
C ASP A 65 4.87 14.26 9.59
N ALA A 66 4.53 13.05 10.05
CA ALA A 66 3.17 12.56 10.14
C ALA A 66 2.63 12.68 11.56
N ASP A 67 1.30 12.73 11.70
CA ASP A 67 0.64 12.77 13.00
C ASP A 67 0.01 11.42 13.38
N ALA A 68 -0.69 11.42 14.51
CA ALA A 68 -1.36 10.23 15.01
C ALA A 68 -2.50 9.75 14.08
N ASP A 69 -3.16 10.66 13.36
CA ASP A 69 -4.25 10.36 12.44
C ASP A 69 -3.74 9.73 11.14
N ALA A 70 -2.63 10.24 10.62
CA ALA A 70 -1.93 9.68 9.47
C ALA A 70 -1.54 8.21 9.68
N VAL A 71 -1.12 7.85 10.90
CA VAL A 71 -0.84 6.46 11.28
C VAL A 71 -2.13 5.64 11.32
N ARG A 72 -3.17 6.13 12.01
CA ARG A 72 -4.47 5.44 12.11
C ARG A 72 -5.13 5.20 10.76
N GLU A 73 -4.98 6.13 9.82
CA GLU A 73 -5.49 5.97 8.46
C GLU A 73 -4.81 4.79 7.76
N ARG A 74 -3.48 4.72 7.85
CA ARG A 74 -2.69 3.64 7.23
C ARG A 74 -2.97 2.28 7.87
N GLU A 75 -3.14 2.24 9.18
CA GLU A 75 -3.57 1.03 9.90
C GLU A 75 -4.94 0.55 9.43
N ARG A 76 -5.91 1.46 9.24
CA ARG A 76 -7.25 1.14 8.73
C ARG A 76 -7.22 0.65 7.29
N VAL A 77 -6.47 1.32 6.41
CA VAL A 77 -6.32 0.91 5.00
C VAL A 77 -5.69 -0.47 4.93
N ARG A 78 -4.60 -0.71 5.66
CA ARG A 78 -3.94 -2.01 5.70
C ARG A 78 -4.90 -3.10 6.17
N ALA A 79 -5.61 -2.87 7.28
CA ALA A 79 -6.55 -3.84 7.82
C ALA A 79 -7.71 -4.14 6.86
N ALA A 80 -8.21 -3.12 6.14
CA ALA A 80 -9.26 -3.31 5.14
C ALA A 80 -8.77 -4.16 3.96
N VAL A 81 -7.55 -3.90 3.46
CA VAL A 81 -6.96 -4.71 2.39
C VAL A 81 -6.71 -6.14 2.87
N GLU A 82 -6.09 -6.33 4.03
CA GLU A 82 -5.77 -7.67 4.56
C GLU A 82 -7.01 -8.49 4.96
N ALA A 83 -8.16 -7.85 5.18
CA ALA A 83 -9.42 -8.53 5.48
C ALA A 83 -10.07 -9.14 4.22
N GLU A 84 -9.80 -8.60 3.04
CA GLU A 84 -10.44 -9.01 1.79
C GLU A 84 -9.47 -9.68 0.81
N ALA A 85 -8.20 -9.26 0.79
CA ALA A 85 -7.24 -9.65 -0.24
C ALA A 85 -6.58 -11.02 0.03
N ASP A 86 -6.57 -11.88 -0.99
CA ASP A 86 -5.61 -12.99 -1.06
C ASP A 86 -4.24 -12.49 -1.55
N LEU A 87 -3.33 -12.21 -0.61
CA LEU A 87 -2.00 -11.69 -0.91
C LEU A 87 -1.10 -12.68 -1.64
N ASP A 88 -1.33 -13.99 -1.48
CA ASP A 88 -0.60 -15.01 -2.22
C ASP A 88 -1.04 -15.00 -3.70
N ALA A 89 -2.33 -14.80 -3.97
CA ALA A 89 -2.85 -14.62 -5.31
C ALA A 89 -2.35 -13.32 -5.96
N VAL A 90 -2.29 -12.21 -5.21
CA VAL A 90 -1.69 -10.94 -5.68
C VAL A 90 -0.24 -11.16 -6.10
N ARG A 91 0.55 -11.81 -5.25
CA ARG A 91 1.97 -12.10 -5.54
C ARG A 91 2.12 -12.95 -6.80
N ALA A 92 1.33 -14.01 -6.93
CA ALA A 92 1.37 -14.88 -8.10
C ALA A 92 1.07 -14.12 -9.40
N ARG A 93 0.14 -13.14 -9.38
CA ARG A 93 -0.16 -12.29 -10.53
C ARG A 93 0.99 -11.34 -10.87
N VAL A 94 1.53 -10.64 -9.87
CA VAL A 94 2.67 -9.73 -10.05
C VAL A 94 3.89 -10.46 -10.63
N ASP A 95 4.17 -11.68 -10.15
CA ASP A 95 5.28 -12.49 -10.65
C ASP A 95 5.03 -13.02 -12.08
N ALA A 96 3.78 -13.18 -12.51
CA ALA A 96 3.43 -13.62 -13.85
C ALA A 96 3.53 -12.50 -14.92
N ASP A 97 3.39 -11.24 -14.50
CA ASP A 97 3.45 -10.06 -15.39
C ASP A 97 4.88 -9.46 -15.50
N ARG A 98 5.88 -10.08 -14.87
CA ARG A 98 7.31 -9.71 -14.92
C ARG A 98 8.11 -10.56 -15.91
#